data_AF-A0A8T5J4R6-F1
#
_entry.id   AF-A0A8T5J4R6-F1
#
_cell.length_a   1.000
_cell.length_b   1.000
_cell.length_c   1.000
_cell.angle_alpha   90.00
_cell.angle_beta   90.00
_cell.angle_gamma   90.00
#
_symmetry.space_group_name_H-M   'P 1'
#
loop_
_entity.id
_entity.type
_entity.pdbx_description
1 polymer ?
#
loop_
_entity_poly.entity_id
_entity_poly.type
_entity_poly.pdbx_seq_one_letter_code
_entity_poly.pdbx_strand_id
1 'polypeptide(L)'
;MKKSTKRGFMKKGDVKAHLKGLGTESQIDYLTNVLDKKGLLAKGTQKSVKELLAKGLEKRSGLVGMFHDGPLTAERPKLLRKAAAIREELGDFKKAIKDYKVLKDNEELGRIYESEMNNPSKAASYFLKDPQSKEQIEHGISLLRKSGELTKAAKKSEKLGHYLLAGELWKELGKHERAAENFESVANIEERQKHTRDTGSGRIRFGPQFHGDPKKHQKEAAELYLKANKPRDALRVYGEKAFDMLKKEGNHKLLAEVYDGKGDSLRTKRMTRKANSKSRLTSRLTGVIAIVGVLGGITFLSPSITGNAIAGIAPKGSSFLGIGLLAIGICAGVFSIKRKS
;
A
#
# COMPACT_ATOMS: atom_id res chain seq x y z
N MET A 1 1.18 52.93 -44.29
CA MET A 1 1.42 52.25 -42.99
C MET A 1 0.44 52.76 -41.93
N LYS A 2 -0.64 52.02 -41.63
CA LYS A 2 -1.55 52.37 -40.53
C LYS A 2 -0.85 52.09 -39.19
N LYS A 3 -0.46 53.15 -38.45
CA LYS A 3 -0.01 53.03 -37.06
C LYS A 3 -1.21 52.58 -36.23
N SER A 4 -1.36 51.27 -36.07
CA SER A 4 -2.26 50.69 -35.06
C SER A 4 -1.69 51.01 -33.68
N THR A 5 -2.02 52.18 -33.14
CA THR A 5 -1.99 52.45 -31.71
C THR A 5 -3.03 51.54 -31.06
N LYS A 6 -2.67 50.28 -30.82
CA LYS A 6 -3.40 49.40 -29.90
C LYS A 6 -3.43 50.09 -28.54
N ARG A 7 -4.54 50.78 -28.27
CA ARG A 7 -4.79 51.53 -27.03
C ARG A 7 -4.57 50.61 -25.83
N GLY A 8 -3.70 51.01 -24.92
CA GLY A 8 -3.70 50.53 -23.54
C GLY A 8 -2.78 49.36 -23.17
N PHE A 9 -1.99 48.77 -24.08
CA PHE A 9 -1.03 47.73 -23.66
C PHE A 9 0.21 48.35 -23.04
N MET A 10 0.46 48.06 -21.76
CA MET A 10 1.72 48.45 -21.12
C MET A 10 2.87 47.61 -21.64
N LYS A 11 3.97 48.27 -22.02
CA LYS A 11 5.22 47.60 -22.40
C LYS A 11 6.05 47.27 -21.16
N LYS A 12 6.97 46.30 -21.30
CA LYS A 12 7.91 45.91 -20.24
C LYS A 12 8.75 47.10 -19.73
N GLY A 13 9.08 48.05 -20.60
CA GLY A 13 9.80 49.28 -20.24
C GLY A 13 9.01 50.16 -19.29
N ASP A 14 7.70 50.33 -19.55
CA ASP A 14 6.81 51.19 -18.75
C ASP A 14 6.67 50.65 -17.32
N VAL A 15 6.50 49.33 -17.19
CA VAL A 15 6.44 48.65 -15.88
C VAL A 15 7.75 48.82 -15.12
N LYS A 16 8.90 48.65 -15.79
CA LYS A 16 10.23 48.83 -15.16
C LYS A 16 10.48 50.27 -14.72
N ALA A 17 10.02 51.25 -15.50
CA ALA A 17 10.19 52.67 -15.16
C ALA A 17 9.48 53.05 -13.86
N HIS A 18 8.37 52.39 -13.52
CA HIS A 18 7.65 52.57 -12.26
C HIS A 18 8.28 51.82 -11.07
N LEU A 19 9.28 50.97 -11.32
CA LEU A 19 9.97 50.15 -10.32
C LEU A 19 11.43 50.61 -10.11
N LYS A 20 11.68 51.92 -10.02
CA LYS A 20 12.99 52.45 -9.60
C LYS A 20 13.25 52.05 -8.13
N GLY A 21 13.78 50.85 -7.95
CA GLY A 21 13.82 50.11 -6.67
C GLY A 21 12.80 48.97 -6.68
N LEU A 22 13.16 47.82 -6.10
CA LEU A 22 12.22 46.72 -5.83
C LEU A 22 12.14 46.52 -4.31
N GLY A 23 10.93 46.35 -3.80
CA GLY A 23 10.67 45.86 -2.44
C GLY A 23 9.84 46.80 -1.55
N THR A 24 9.38 47.96 -2.03
CA THR A 24 8.40 48.75 -1.27
C THR A 24 7.01 48.16 -1.39
N GLU A 25 6.16 48.43 -0.40
CA GLU A 25 4.75 48.03 -0.39
C GLU A 25 3.98 48.56 -1.61
N SER A 26 4.09 49.87 -1.86
CA SER A 26 3.48 50.53 -3.00
C SER A 26 3.83 49.89 -4.35
N GLN A 27 5.06 49.38 -4.51
CA GLN A 27 5.50 48.70 -5.73
C GLN A 27 4.87 47.32 -5.87
N ILE A 28 4.76 46.55 -4.78
CA ILE A 28 4.11 45.24 -4.77
C ILE A 28 2.61 45.38 -5.08
N ASP A 29 1.96 46.39 -4.50
CA ASP A 29 0.54 46.68 -4.74
C ASP A 29 0.31 47.12 -6.17
N TYR A 30 1.17 48.00 -6.69
CA TYR A 30 1.13 48.42 -8.09
C TYR A 30 1.24 47.20 -9.03
N LEU A 31 2.21 46.32 -8.82
CA LEU A 31 2.39 45.13 -9.68
C LEU A 31 1.22 44.15 -9.56
N THR A 32 0.66 43.98 -8.37
CA THR A 32 -0.53 43.15 -8.16
C THR A 32 -1.72 43.73 -8.94
N ASN A 33 -2.00 45.03 -8.77
CA ASN A 33 -3.07 45.73 -9.48
C ASN A 33 -2.92 45.69 -11.01
N VAL A 34 -1.69 45.76 -11.52
CA VAL A 34 -1.41 45.64 -12.95
C VAL A 34 -1.67 44.22 -13.48
N LEU A 35 -1.42 43.18 -12.68
CA LEU A 35 -1.70 41.79 -13.07
C LEU A 35 -3.20 41.46 -13.03
N ASP A 36 -3.95 42.03 -12.09
CA ASP A 36 -5.39 41.75 -11.91
C ASP A 36 -6.25 42.34 -13.05
N LYS A 37 -5.78 43.40 -13.69
CA LYS A 37 -6.46 44.03 -14.83
C LYS A 37 -6.30 43.20 -16.10
N LYS A 38 -7.27 42.31 -16.34
CA LYS A 38 -7.36 41.46 -17.54
C LYS A 38 -7.23 42.29 -18.83
N GLY A 39 -6.39 41.83 -19.76
CA GLY A 39 -6.23 42.43 -21.09
C GLY A 39 -5.25 43.60 -21.20
N LEU A 40 -4.67 44.11 -20.11
CA LEU A 40 -3.70 45.23 -20.18
C LEU A 40 -2.28 44.82 -20.59
N LEU A 41 -1.95 43.54 -20.45
CA LEU A 41 -0.59 43.04 -20.66
C LEU A 41 -0.56 41.92 -21.70
N ALA A 42 0.40 41.99 -22.63
CA ALA A 42 0.75 40.85 -23.46
C ALA A 42 1.33 39.72 -22.58
N LYS A 43 1.15 38.44 -22.98
CA LYS A 43 1.62 37.26 -22.21
C LYS A 43 3.10 37.36 -21.78
N GLY A 44 3.98 37.81 -22.68
CA GLY A 44 5.41 38.01 -22.36
C GLY A 44 5.67 39.11 -21.33
N THR A 45 4.86 40.18 -21.35
CA THR A 45 4.92 41.24 -20.32
C THR A 45 4.39 40.72 -18.99
N GLN A 46 3.26 39.98 -18.98
CA GLN A 46 2.72 39.35 -17.76
C GLN A 46 3.76 38.49 -17.05
N LYS A 47 4.48 37.64 -17.79
CA LYS A 47 5.58 36.83 -17.26
C LYS A 47 6.63 37.69 -16.56
N SER A 48 7.09 38.76 -17.22
CA SER A 48 8.09 39.68 -16.65
C SER A 48 7.58 40.42 -15.40
N VAL A 49 6.29 40.81 -15.37
CA VAL A 49 5.67 41.45 -14.20
C VAL A 49 5.59 40.47 -13.03
N LYS A 50 5.18 39.22 -13.27
CA LYS A 50 5.17 38.16 -12.25
C LYS A 50 6.56 37.87 -11.69
N GLU A 51 7.60 37.81 -12.53
CA GLU A 51 8.99 37.64 -12.09
C GLU A 51 9.44 38.78 -11.16
N LEU A 52 9.11 40.03 -11.53
CA LEU A 52 9.43 41.20 -10.71
C LEU A 52 8.66 41.21 -9.39
N LEU A 53 7.37 40.84 -9.42
CA LEU A 53 6.53 40.73 -8.23
C LEU A 53 7.07 39.66 -7.27
N ALA A 54 7.39 38.46 -7.76
CA ALA A 54 7.94 37.39 -6.94
C ALA A 54 9.30 37.79 -6.31
N LYS A 55 10.15 38.50 -7.04
CA LYS A 55 11.42 39.03 -6.50
C LYS A 55 11.20 40.13 -5.46
N GLY A 56 10.23 41.03 -5.70
CA GLY A 56 9.85 42.07 -4.75
C GLY A 56 9.31 41.49 -3.44
N LEU A 57 8.42 40.49 -3.54
CA LEU A 57 7.87 39.77 -2.38
C LEU A 57 8.94 39.02 -1.59
N GLU A 58 9.87 38.32 -2.25
CA GLU A 58 11.01 37.65 -1.58
C GLU A 58 11.94 38.64 -0.86
N LYS A 59 12.20 39.79 -1.48
CA LYS A 59 13.03 40.83 -0.85
C LYS A 59 12.32 41.44 0.37
N ARG A 60 11.02 41.75 0.27
CA ARG A 60 10.22 42.28 1.38
C ARG A 60 10.05 41.24 2.49
N SER A 61 9.95 39.96 2.15
CA SER A 61 9.96 38.89 3.14
C SER A 61 11.32 38.72 3.82
N GLY A 62 12.34 39.56 3.56
CA GLY A 62 13.62 39.54 4.26
C GLY A 62 14.42 38.26 4.06
N LEU A 63 14.08 37.44 3.06
CA LEU A 63 14.75 36.16 2.81
C LEU A 63 16.11 36.32 2.13
N VAL A 64 16.38 37.51 1.58
CA VAL A 64 17.61 37.86 0.85
C VAL A 64 18.75 38.33 1.78
N GLY A 65 18.56 38.32 3.11
CA GLY A 65 19.62 38.59 4.08
C GLY A 65 19.63 37.51 5.16
N MET A 66 20.69 36.69 5.19
CA MET A 66 20.83 35.50 6.07
C MET A 66 20.95 35.81 7.58
N PHE A 67 20.72 37.04 8.06
CA PHE A 67 21.12 37.47 9.41
C PHE A 67 20.10 38.34 10.13
N HIS A 68 18.81 38.03 10.02
CA HIS A 68 17.84 38.60 10.95
C HIS A 68 17.28 37.50 11.84
N ASP A 69 17.96 37.31 12.99
CA ASP A 69 17.50 36.51 14.14
C ASP A 69 16.25 37.12 14.83
N GLY A 70 15.62 38.12 14.20
CA GLY A 70 14.36 38.68 14.65
C GLY A 70 13.19 37.73 14.37
N PRO A 71 12.18 37.67 15.26
CA PRO A 71 10.98 36.87 15.03
C PRO A 71 10.33 37.27 13.69
N LEU A 72 9.92 36.26 12.92
CA LEU A 72 9.17 36.46 11.69
C LEU A 72 7.91 37.27 12.03
N THR A 73 7.76 38.47 11.47
CA THR A 73 6.47 39.17 11.52
C THR A 73 5.41 38.28 10.87
N ALA A 74 4.15 38.36 11.34
CA ALA A 74 3.05 37.53 10.82
C ALA A 74 2.81 37.70 9.30
N GLU A 75 3.32 38.77 8.70
CA GLU A 75 3.26 39.04 7.26
C GLU A 75 4.28 38.24 6.44
N ARG A 76 5.45 37.94 7.00
CA ARG A 76 6.57 37.35 6.26
C ARG A 76 6.20 36.00 5.63
N PRO A 77 5.54 35.05 6.33
CA PRO A 77 5.08 33.81 5.73
C PRO A 77 4.05 34.03 4.60
N LYS A 78 3.15 35.01 4.74
CA LYS A 78 2.13 35.33 3.72
C LYS A 78 2.77 35.84 2.43
N LEU A 79 3.72 36.77 2.54
CA LEU A 79 4.45 37.31 1.39
C LEU A 79 5.28 36.24 0.68
N LEU A 80 5.95 35.38 1.46
CA LEU A 80 6.76 34.31 0.91
C LEU A 80 5.90 33.23 0.22
N ARG A 81 4.73 32.90 0.78
CA ARG A 81 3.78 31.99 0.14
C ARG A 81 3.27 32.56 -1.20
N LYS A 82 2.95 33.87 -1.23
CA LYS A 82 2.57 34.56 -2.49
C LYS A 82 3.70 34.54 -3.51
N ALA A 83 4.95 34.74 -3.08
CA ALA A 83 6.13 34.65 -3.96
C ALA A 83 6.30 33.24 -4.54
N ALA A 84 6.15 32.21 -3.71
CA ALA A 84 6.26 30.81 -4.10
C ALA A 84 5.18 30.42 -5.13
N ALA A 85 3.93 30.80 -4.89
CA ALA A 85 2.81 30.56 -5.82
C ALA A 85 3.06 31.22 -7.19
N ILE A 86 3.54 32.47 -7.22
CA ILE A 86 3.87 33.15 -8.49
C ILE A 86 5.01 32.41 -9.22
N ARG A 87 6.00 31.88 -8.50
CA ARG A 87 7.10 31.11 -9.11
C ARG A 87 6.62 29.80 -9.72
N GLU A 88 5.67 29.17 -9.07
CA GLU A 88 5.02 27.97 -9.59
C GLU A 88 4.23 28.26 -10.87
N GLU A 89 3.44 29.34 -10.91
CA GLU A 89 2.75 29.78 -12.13
C GLU A 89 3.71 30.11 -13.29
N LEU A 90 4.94 30.49 -12.96
CA LEU A 90 6.01 30.76 -13.92
C LEU A 90 6.76 29.49 -14.38
N GLY A 91 6.51 28.34 -13.75
CA GLY A 91 7.23 27.09 -13.95
C GLY A 91 8.62 27.05 -13.30
N ASP A 92 8.96 28.02 -12.44
CA ASP A 92 10.23 28.04 -11.68
C ASP A 92 10.11 27.22 -10.38
N PHE A 93 9.82 25.93 -10.54
CA PHE A 93 9.55 25.01 -9.42
C PHE A 93 10.74 24.89 -8.46
N LYS A 94 11.97 25.05 -8.93
CA LYS A 94 13.18 25.00 -8.08
C LYS A 94 13.15 26.09 -7.02
N LYS A 95 12.81 27.33 -7.39
CA LYS A 95 12.70 28.43 -6.43
C LYS A 95 11.45 28.30 -5.57
N ALA A 96 10.30 27.92 -6.15
CA ALA A 96 9.08 27.68 -5.38
C ALA A 96 9.30 26.64 -4.26
N ILE A 97 9.96 25.51 -4.57
CA ILE A 97 10.33 24.48 -3.58
C ILE A 97 11.23 25.07 -2.48
N LYS A 98 12.17 25.96 -2.82
CA LYS A 98 13.03 26.59 -1.80
C LYS A 98 12.20 27.44 -0.84
N ASP A 99 11.27 28.22 -1.36
CA ASP A 99 10.40 29.08 -0.54
C ASP A 99 9.46 28.25 0.34
N TYR A 100 8.78 27.25 -0.22
CA TYR A 100 7.89 26.37 0.53
C TYR A 100 8.63 25.56 1.61
N LYS A 101 9.91 25.21 1.39
CA LYS A 101 10.76 24.61 2.43
C LYS A 101 11.01 25.54 3.60
N VAL A 102 11.25 26.83 3.34
CA VAL A 102 11.41 27.84 4.40
C VAL A 102 10.10 28.01 5.17
N LEU A 103 8.97 27.96 4.47
CA LEU A 103 7.63 28.00 5.07
C LEU A 103 7.25 26.73 5.85
N LYS A 104 8.00 25.63 5.69
CA LYS A 104 7.64 24.27 6.15
C LYS A 104 6.25 23.83 5.64
N ASP A 105 5.86 24.32 4.46
CA ASP A 105 4.58 24.01 3.83
C ASP A 105 4.67 22.65 3.13
N ASN A 106 4.50 21.57 3.90
CA ASN A 106 4.69 20.21 3.40
C ASN A 106 3.65 19.81 2.36
N GLU A 107 2.45 20.39 2.40
CA GLU A 107 1.37 20.09 1.45
C GLU A 107 1.74 20.57 0.05
N GLU A 108 2.13 21.83 -0.08
CA GLU A 108 2.54 22.41 -1.38
C GLU A 108 3.82 21.75 -1.91
N LEU A 109 4.76 21.40 -1.03
CA LEU A 109 5.94 20.62 -1.42
C LEU A 109 5.54 19.25 -1.96
N GLY A 110 4.63 18.55 -1.28
CA GLY A 110 4.09 17.27 -1.74
C GLY A 110 3.49 17.37 -3.13
N ARG A 111 2.61 18.35 -3.34
CA ARG A 111 1.93 18.59 -4.61
C ARG A 111 2.91 18.86 -5.76
N ILE A 112 3.89 19.75 -5.58
CA ILE A 112 4.89 20.05 -6.62
C ILE A 112 5.73 18.81 -6.97
N TYR A 113 6.13 18.02 -5.96
CA TYR A 113 6.89 16.79 -6.24
C TYR A 113 6.05 15.73 -6.96
N GLU A 114 4.73 15.71 -6.74
CA GLU A 114 3.81 14.79 -7.42
C GLU A 114 3.56 15.22 -8.87
N SER A 115 3.08 16.44 -9.11
CA SER A 115 2.63 16.87 -10.45
C SER A 115 3.78 17.27 -11.37
N GLU A 116 4.72 18.07 -10.89
CA GLU A 116 5.71 18.73 -11.75
C GLU A 116 7.00 17.92 -11.86
N MET A 117 7.38 17.24 -10.78
CA MET A 117 8.60 16.45 -10.74
C MET A 117 8.36 14.96 -11.00
N ASN A 118 7.10 14.53 -11.09
CA ASN A 118 6.68 13.13 -11.23
C ASN A 118 7.45 12.19 -10.27
N ASN A 119 7.61 12.61 -9.00
CA ASN A 119 8.37 11.90 -7.98
C ASN A 119 7.46 11.53 -6.79
N PRO A 120 6.65 10.46 -6.94
CA PRO A 120 5.64 10.09 -5.95
C PRO A 120 6.23 9.73 -4.58
N SER A 121 7.41 9.09 -4.53
CA SER A 121 8.07 8.73 -3.27
C SER A 121 8.43 9.97 -2.45
N LYS A 122 9.01 10.99 -3.09
CA LYS A 122 9.37 12.23 -2.42
C LYS A 122 8.15 13.06 -2.05
N ALA A 123 7.14 13.11 -2.92
CA ALA A 123 5.86 13.74 -2.61
C ALA A 123 5.23 13.14 -1.34
N ALA A 124 5.16 11.81 -1.27
CA ALA A 124 4.67 11.11 -0.09
C ALA A 124 5.44 11.45 1.19
N SER A 125 6.76 11.59 1.11
CA SER A 125 7.58 11.94 2.27
C SER A 125 7.20 13.27 2.91
N TYR A 126 6.71 14.24 2.11
CA TYR A 126 6.22 15.52 2.62
C TYR A 126 4.80 15.39 3.18
N PHE A 127 3.87 14.79 2.44
CA PHE A 127 2.49 14.58 2.91
C PHE A 127 2.44 13.81 4.24
N LEU A 128 3.36 12.87 4.46
CA LEU A 128 3.40 12.02 5.66
C LEU A 128 4.34 12.54 6.75
N LYS A 129 4.94 13.73 6.59
CA LYS A 129 5.86 14.31 7.58
C LYS A 129 5.10 14.86 8.80
N ASP A 130 4.05 15.63 8.54
CA ASP A 130 3.18 16.25 9.55
C ASP A 130 1.75 16.34 9.01
N PRO A 131 1.06 15.18 8.90
CA PRO A 131 -0.23 15.12 8.24
C PRO A 131 -1.31 15.85 9.03
N GLN A 132 -2.05 16.73 8.35
CA GLN A 132 -3.12 17.54 8.93
C GLN A 132 -4.49 16.87 8.86
N SER A 133 -4.66 15.86 7.98
CA SER A 133 -5.93 15.17 7.78
C SER A 133 -5.74 13.69 7.43
N LYS A 134 -6.82 12.92 7.57
CA LYS A 134 -6.85 11.50 7.18
C LYS A 134 -6.63 11.34 5.68
N GLU A 135 -7.22 12.23 4.87
CA GLU A 135 -7.11 12.24 3.42
C GLU A 135 -5.66 12.48 2.98
N GLN A 136 -4.94 13.37 3.68
CA GLN A 136 -3.52 13.62 3.40
C GLN A 136 -2.66 12.38 3.69
N ILE A 137 -3.00 11.63 4.74
CA ILE A 137 -2.32 10.36 5.05
C ILE A 137 -2.60 9.34 3.97
N GLU A 138 -3.87 9.12 3.63
CA GLU A 138 -4.26 8.15 2.59
C GLU A 138 -3.63 8.50 1.23
N HIS A 139 -3.61 9.78 0.86
CA HIS A 139 -2.95 10.25 -0.36
C HIS A 139 -1.44 9.97 -0.35
N GLY A 140 -0.74 10.34 0.73
CA GLY A 140 0.69 10.07 0.88
C GLY A 140 1.03 8.58 0.84
N ILE A 141 0.21 7.73 1.48
CA ILE A 141 0.38 6.28 1.43
C ILE A 141 0.12 5.73 0.02
N SER A 142 -0.89 6.25 -0.68
CA SER A 142 -1.18 5.88 -2.08
C SER A 142 0.01 6.18 -3.00
N LEU A 143 0.72 7.29 -2.77
CA LEU A 143 1.91 7.68 -3.51
C LEU A 143 3.09 6.73 -3.24
N LEU A 144 3.31 6.32 -1.98
CA LEU A 144 4.30 5.28 -1.68
C LEU A 144 3.96 3.96 -2.38
N ARG A 145 2.68 3.57 -2.39
CA ARG A 145 2.21 2.38 -3.12
C ARG A 145 2.48 2.49 -4.62
N LYS A 146 2.14 3.62 -5.25
CA LYS A 146 2.42 3.91 -6.68
C LYS A 146 3.92 3.86 -7.00
N SER A 147 4.78 4.26 -6.06
CA SER A 147 6.24 4.19 -6.22
C SER A 147 6.84 2.79 -6.00
N GLY A 148 6.02 1.79 -5.65
CA GLY A 148 6.47 0.43 -5.33
C GLY A 148 7.06 0.28 -3.92
N GLU A 149 7.09 1.34 -3.11
CA GLU A 149 7.67 1.35 -1.76
C GLU A 149 6.69 0.80 -0.69
N LEU A 150 6.05 -0.33 -0.98
CA LEU A 150 4.99 -0.95 -0.17
C LEU A 150 5.38 -1.15 1.30
N THR A 151 6.62 -1.57 1.59
CA THR A 151 7.08 -1.80 2.97
C THR A 151 7.15 -0.50 3.77
N LYS A 152 7.57 0.61 3.14
CA LYS A 152 7.58 1.93 3.80
C LYS A 152 6.15 2.44 4.00
N ALA A 153 5.29 2.24 3.00
CA ALA A 153 3.87 2.55 3.09
C ALA A 153 3.24 1.87 4.32
N ALA A 154 3.37 0.55 4.43
CA ALA A 154 2.80 -0.24 5.51
C ALA A 154 3.28 0.23 6.90
N LYS A 155 4.61 0.40 7.06
CA LYS A 155 5.21 0.89 8.32
C LYS A 155 4.73 2.30 8.70
N LYS A 156 4.57 3.18 7.71
CA LYS A 156 4.16 4.56 7.94
C LYS A 156 2.68 4.64 8.29
N SER A 157 1.82 3.85 7.64
CA SER A 157 0.40 3.67 8.03
C SER A 157 0.26 3.16 9.46
N GLU A 158 1.04 2.14 9.84
CA GLU A 158 1.06 1.57 11.19
C GLU A 158 1.46 2.63 12.24
N LYS A 159 2.54 3.37 11.99
CA LYS A 159 3.02 4.45 12.88
C LYS A 159 2.00 5.58 13.05
N LEU A 160 1.21 5.87 12.02
CA LEU A 160 0.17 6.90 12.05
C LEU A 160 -1.16 6.39 12.62
N GLY A 161 -1.25 5.11 13.02
CA GLY A 161 -2.47 4.52 13.58
C GLY A 161 -3.52 4.12 12.54
N HIS A 162 -3.18 4.11 11.25
CA HIS A 162 -4.04 3.65 10.16
C HIS A 162 -3.91 2.13 9.98
N TYR A 163 -4.24 1.39 11.04
CA TYR A 163 -4.04 -0.06 11.11
C TYR A 163 -4.75 -0.83 10.00
N LEU A 164 -5.94 -0.40 9.57
CA LEU A 164 -6.65 -1.06 8.46
C LEU A 164 -5.83 -1.02 7.16
N LEU A 165 -5.37 0.18 6.78
CA LEU A 165 -4.54 0.39 5.59
C LEU A 165 -3.18 -0.32 5.72
N ALA A 166 -2.58 -0.29 6.90
CA ALA A 166 -1.34 -1.02 7.19
C ALA A 166 -1.53 -2.55 7.02
N GLY A 167 -2.64 -3.10 7.52
CA GLY A 167 -2.98 -4.52 7.39
C GLY A 167 -3.13 -4.95 5.93
N GLU A 168 -3.82 -4.15 5.12
CA GLU A 168 -3.95 -4.38 3.67
C GLU A 168 -2.59 -4.38 2.95
N LEU A 169 -1.72 -3.41 3.25
CA LEU A 169 -0.38 -3.33 2.65
C LEU A 169 0.53 -4.48 3.09
N TRP A 170 0.48 -4.88 4.36
CA TRP A 170 1.23 -6.04 4.84
C TRP A 170 0.74 -7.35 4.21
N LYS A 171 -0.58 -7.46 3.96
CA LYS A 171 -1.18 -8.59 3.25
C LYS A 171 -0.72 -8.64 1.79
N GLU A 172 -0.67 -7.50 1.09
CA GLU A 172 -0.12 -7.39 -0.28
C GLU A 172 1.36 -7.81 -0.35
N LEU A 173 2.15 -7.51 0.68
CA LEU A 173 3.54 -7.96 0.83
C LEU A 173 3.70 -9.44 1.20
N GLY A 174 2.61 -10.19 1.41
CA GLY A 174 2.65 -11.57 1.90
C GLY A 174 3.11 -11.72 3.36
N LYS A 175 3.20 -10.62 4.12
CA LYS A 175 3.56 -10.61 5.55
C LYS A 175 2.32 -10.86 6.40
N HIS A 176 1.77 -12.08 6.31
CA HIS A 176 0.47 -12.44 6.89
C HIS A 176 0.36 -12.20 8.39
N GLU A 177 1.41 -12.50 9.17
CA GLU A 177 1.42 -12.29 10.63
C GLU A 177 1.20 -10.82 10.99
N ARG A 178 2.01 -9.91 10.44
CA ARG A 178 1.90 -8.48 10.72
C ARG A 178 0.60 -7.88 10.19
N ALA A 179 0.11 -8.40 9.07
CA ALA A 179 -1.22 -8.04 8.57
C ALA A 179 -2.32 -8.43 9.59
N ALA A 180 -2.26 -9.64 10.14
CA ALA A 180 -3.21 -10.12 11.13
C ALA A 180 -3.22 -9.26 12.40
N GLU A 181 -2.05 -8.90 12.93
CA GLU A 181 -1.90 -8.01 14.10
C GLU A 181 -2.57 -6.65 13.88
N ASN A 182 -2.44 -6.09 12.67
CA ASN A 182 -3.06 -4.82 12.31
C ASN A 182 -4.59 -4.94 12.21
N PHE A 183 -5.13 -5.99 11.59
CA PHE A 183 -6.59 -6.23 11.55
C PHE A 183 -7.18 -6.50 12.94
N GLU A 184 -6.46 -7.22 13.79
CA GLU A 184 -6.85 -7.43 15.18
C GLU A 184 -6.89 -6.10 15.95
N SER A 185 -5.92 -5.22 15.73
CA SER A 185 -5.91 -3.87 16.32
C SER A 185 -7.14 -3.06 15.92
N VAL A 186 -7.56 -3.12 14.64
CA VAL A 186 -8.81 -2.49 14.16
C VAL A 186 -10.02 -3.05 14.90
N ALA A 187 -10.15 -4.38 14.97
CA ALA A 187 -11.27 -5.02 15.64
C ALA A 187 -11.38 -4.62 17.12
N ASN A 188 -10.25 -4.60 17.83
CA ASN A 188 -10.19 -4.20 19.24
C ASN A 188 -10.60 -2.73 19.45
N ILE A 189 -10.24 -1.83 18.52
CA ILE A 189 -10.65 -0.42 18.57
C ILE A 189 -12.16 -0.29 18.34
N GLU A 190 -12.70 -0.97 17.34
CA GLU A 190 -14.14 -0.94 17.02
C GLU A 190 -14.99 -1.51 18.17
N GLU A 191 -14.55 -2.60 18.81
CA GLU A 191 -15.24 -3.19 19.95
C GLU A 191 -15.27 -2.24 21.15
N ARG A 192 -14.16 -1.55 21.44
CA ARG A 192 -14.12 -0.50 22.47
C ARG A 192 -15.05 0.67 22.14
N GLN A 193 -15.03 1.15 20.89
CA GLN A 193 -15.92 2.22 20.43
C GLN A 193 -17.39 1.83 20.59
N LYS A 194 -17.74 0.58 20.25
CA LYS A 194 -19.08 0.03 20.44
C LYS A 194 -19.46 -0.01 21.92
N HIS A 195 -18.59 -0.54 22.78
CA HIS A 195 -18.87 -0.61 24.23
C HIS A 195 -19.07 0.78 24.86
N THR A 196 -18.26 1.78 24.49
CA THR A 196 -18.44 3.16 24.95
C THR A 196 -19.74 3.79 24.45
N ARG A 197 -20.15 3.47 23.21
CA ARG A 197 -21.46 3.90 22.68
C ARG A 197 -22.61 3.26 23.47
N ASP A 198 -22.53 1.95 23.76
CA ASP A 198 -23.59 1.20 24.42
C ASP A 198 -23.75 1.57 25.90
N THR A 199 -22.64 1.89 26.58
CA THR A 199 -22.64 2.28 28.01
C THR A 199 -22.95 3.76 28.25
N GLY A 200 -23.03 4.58 27.20
CA GLY A 200 -23.30 6.02 27.32
C GLY A 200 -22.19 6.80 28.05
N SER A 201 -21.02 6.18 28.28
CA SER A 201 -19.92 6.77 29.06
C SER A 201 -19.15 7.82 28.25
N GLY A 202 -19.81 8.92 27.92
CA GLY A 202 -19.23 10.20 27.55
C GLY A 202 -18.45 10.28 26.23
N ARG A 203 -18.36 11.53 25.75
CA ARG A 203 -17.65 11.99 24.55
C ARG A 203 -16.13 11.78 24.63
N ILE A 204 -15.64 10.55 24.76
CA ILE A 204 -14.24 10.28 24.51
C ILE A 204 -14.04 10.47 23.00
N ARG A 205 -13.22 11.46 22.62
CA ARG A 205 -12.71 11.59 21.26
C ARG A 205 -11.76 10.41 21.03
N PHE A 206 -12.33 9.25 20.71
CA PHE A 206 -11.56 8.18 20.08
C PHE A 206 -10.99 8.74 18.77
N GLY A 207 -9.81 8.26 18.37
CA GLY A 207 -9.10 8.71 17.17
C GLY A 207 -9.89 8.45 15.88
N PRO A 208 -9.29 7.85 14.83
CA PRO A 208 -10.03 7.56 13.61
C PRO A 208 -11.32 6.77 13.94
N GLN A 209 -12.47 7.27 13.47
CA GLN A 209 -13.73 6.53 13.58
C GLN A 209 -13.69 5.38 12.58
N PHE A 210 -13.83 4.16 13.08
CA PHE A 210 -13.98 2.98 12.27
C PHE A 210 -15.47 2.62 12.24
N HIS A 211 -16.02 2.42 11.05
CA HIS A 211 -17.44 2.09 10.85
C HIS A 211 -17.64 0.63 10.39
N GLY A 212 -16.71 -0.26 10.74
CA GLY A 212 -16.78 -1.68 10.41
C GLY A 212 -17.51 -2.54 11.45
N ASP A 213 -17.74 -3.79 11.07
CA ASP A 213 -18.11 -4.85 12.00
C ASP A 213 -16.81 -5.46 12.56
N PRO A 214 -16.54 -5.39 13.88
CA PRO A 214 -15.36 -5.98 14.49
C PRO A 214 -15.16 -7.43 14.10
N LYS A 215 -16.26 -8.19 13.93
CA LYS A 215 -16.22 -9.61 13.56
C LYS A 215 -15.63 -9.85 12.18
N LYS A 216 -15.78 -8.89 11.24
CA LYS A 216 -15.18 -8.96 9.91
C LYS A 216 -13.65 -8.89 10.03
N HIS A 217 -13.13 -7.96 10.82
CA HIS A 217 -11.70 -7.78 11.00
C HIS A 217 -11.09 -8.90 11.86
N GLN A 218 -11.79 -9.41 12.88
CA GLN A 218 -11.37 -10.60 13.63
C GLN A 218 -11.25 -11.84 12.72
N LYS A 219 -12.24 -12.03 11.84
CA LYS A 219 -12.21 -13.11 10.84
C LYS A 219 -10.99 -13.00 9.93
N GLU A 220 -10.76 -11.82 9.36
CA GLU A 220 -9.64 -11.60 8.46
C GLU A 220 -8.27 -11.77 9.16
N ALA A 221 -8.15 -11.28 10.39
CA ALA A 221 -6.97 -11.52 11.23
C ALA A 221 -6.74 -13.02 11.48
N ALA A 222 -7.79 -13.77 11.84
CA ALA A 222 -7.68 -15.21 12.06
C ALA A 222 -7.23 -15.99 10.82
N GLU A 223 -7.80 -15.69 9.64
CA GLU A 223 -7.39 -16.30 8.38
C GLU A 223 -5.91 -16.02 8.05
N LEU A 224 -5.44 -14.80 8.33
CA LEU A 224 -4.04 -14.43 8.13
C LEU A 224 -3.09 -15.09 9.13
N TYR A 225 -3.49 -15.22 10.40
CA TYR A 225 -2.72 -16.00 11.38
C TYR A 225 -2.61 -17.48 10.98
N LEU A 226 -3.68 -18.07 10.43
CA LEU A 226 -3.63 -19.43 9.90
C LEU A 226 -2.64 -19.57 8.73
N LYS A 227 -2.63 -18.60 7.81
CA LYS A 227 -1.64 -18.54 6.71
C LYS A 227 -0.21 -18.34 7.23
N ALA A 228 -0.03 -17.66 8.35
CA ALA A 228 1.24 -17.52 9.04
C ALA A 228 1.62 -18.73 9.91
N ASN A 229 0.84 -19.83 9.88
CA ASN A 229 1.03 -21.02 10.71
C ASN A 229 0.97 -20.72 12.23
N LYS A 230 0.09 -19.80 12.64
CA LYS A 230 -0.16 -19.39 14.03
C LYS A 230 -1.61 -19.69 14.48
N PRO A 231 -2.01 -20.96 14.61
CA PRO A 231 -3.40 -21.30 14.94
C PRO A 231 -3.85 -20.84 16.32
N ARG A 232 -2.92 -20.72 17.28
CA ARG A 232 -3.22 -20.24 18.64
C ARG A 232 -3.71 -18.80 18.60
N ASP A 233 -3.03 -17.94 17.84
CA ASP A 233 -3.43 -16.53 17.68
C ASP A 233 -4.75 -16.39 16.92
N ALA A 234 -4.95 -17.20 15.86
CA ALA A 234 -6.22 -17.23 15.14
C ALA A 234 -7.42 -17.54 16.06
N LEU A 235 -7.26 -18.49 16.98
CA LEU A 235 -8.29 -18.85 17.95
C LEU A 235 -8.46 -17.83 19.05
N ARG A 236 -7.37 -17.19 19.49
CA ARG A 236 -7.44 -16.10 20.46
C ARG A 236 -8.31 -14.96 19.92
N VAL A 237 -8.19 -14.65 18.63
CA VAL A 237 -8.90 -13.52 18.00
C VAL A 237 -10.34 -13.85 17.60
N TYR A 238 -10.60 -15.04 17.08
CA TYR A 238 -11.92 -15.36 16.49
C TYR A 238 -12.62 -16.56 17.14
N GLY A 239 -12.07 -17.07 18.25
CA GLY A 239 -12.70 -18.06 19.11
C GLY A 239 -13.08 -19.35 18.38
N GLU A 240 -14.27 -19.87 18.67
CA GLU A 240 -14.80 -21.11 18.08
C GLU A 240 -14.94 -21.03 16.55
N LYS A 241 -15.13 -19.84 15.97
CA LYS A 241 -15.24 -19.72 14.51
C LYS A 241 -13.92 -19.99 13.80
N ALA A 242 -12.78 -19.63 14.40
CA ALA A 242 -11.47 -20.04 13.88
C ALA A 242 -11.28 -21.56 14.00
N PHE A 243 -11.85 -22.18 15.02
CA PHE A 243 -11.85 -23.63 15.17
C PHE A 243 -12.62 -24.31 14.02
N ASP A 244 -13.78 -23.78 13.65
CA ASP A 244 -14.56 -24.28 12.51
C ASP A 244 -13.84 -24.11 11.16
N MET A 245 -13.09 -23.02 10.98
CA MET A 245 -12.24 -22.80 9.80
C MET A 245 -11.18 -23.90 9.68
N LEU A 246 -10.41 -24.13 10.76
CA LEU A 246 -9.40 -25.18 10.82
C LEU A 246 -9.98 -26.57 10.52
N LYS A 247 -11.21 -26.85 11.01
CA LYS A 247 -11.93 -28.10 10.75
C LYS A 247 -12.35 -28.24 9.28
N LYS A 248 -12.85 -27.18 8.65
CA LYS A 248 -13.25 -27.15 7.23
C LYS A 248 -12.04 -27.33 6.32
N GLU A 249 -10.91 -26.70 6.62
CA GLU A 249 -9.65 -26.87 5.89
C GLU A 249 -9.01 -28.25 6.10
N GLY A 250 -9.51 -29.03 7.07
CA GLY A 250 -8.98 -30.35 7.38
C GLY A 250 -7.58 -30.30 7.98
N ASN A 251 -7.20 -29.18 8.60
CA ASN A 251 -5.89 -29.00 9.21
C ASN A 251 -5.83 -29.64 10.60
N HIS A 252 -5.96 -30.98 10.62
CA HIS A 252 -6.05 -31.80 11.84
C HIS A 252 -4.82 -31.68 12.75
N LYS A 253 -3.66 -31.30 12.21
CA LYS A 253 -2.44 -31.08 13.00
C LYS A 253 -2.55 -29.82 13.86
N LEU A 254 -2.90 -28.68 13.25
CA LEU A 254 -3.11 -27.44 14.00
C LEU A 254 -4.27 -27.58 15.00
N LEU A 255 -5.36 -28.28 14.63
CA LEU A 255 -6.45 -28.59 15.57
C LEU A 255 -5.97 -29.39 16.80
N ALA A 256 -5.04 -30.31 16.63
CA ALA A 256 -4.48 -31.05 17.75
C ALA A 256 -3.66 -30.15 18.68
N GLU A 257 -2.79 -29.28 18.14
CA GLU A 257 -1.99 -28.32 18.93
C GLU A 257 -2.87 -27.37 19.76
N VAL A 258 -4.04 -27.05 19.23
CA VAL A 258 -5.05 -26.22 19.87
C VAL A 258 -5.71 -26.94 21.04
N TYR A 259 -6.11 -28.19 20.84
CA TYR A 259 -6.70 -28.99 21.90
C TYR A 259 -5.70 -29.30 23.02
N ASP A 260 -4.44 -29.50 22.65
CA ASP A 260 -3.36 -29.74 23.59
C ASP A 260 -3.14 -28.53 24.51
N GLY A 261 -3.12 -27.32 23.92
CA GLY A 261 -3.02 -26.06 24.69
C GLY A 261 -4.21 -25.81 25.64
N LYS A 262 -5.36 -26.45 25.43
CA LYS A 262 -6.52 -26.41 26.34
C LYS A 262 -6.53 -27.54 27.37
N GLY A 263 -5.56 -28.44 27.34
CA GLY A 263 -5.51 -29.63 28.20
C GLY A 263 -6.46 -30.76 27.81
N ASP A 264 -7.11 -30.69 26.64
CA ASP A 264 -8.02 -31.75 26.16
C ASP A 264 -7.23 -32.85 25.43
N SER A 265 -6.57 -33.71 26.22
CA SER A 265 -5.72 -34.78 25.70
C SER A 265 -6.48 -35.80 24.85
N LEU A 266 -7.78 -36.02 25.11
CA LEU A 266 -8.62 -36.96 24.37
C LEU A 266 -8.93 -36.45 22.97
N ARG A 267 -9.34 -35.18 22.83
CA ARG A 267 -9.57 -34.58 21.51
C ARG A 267 -8.27 -34.42 20.73
N THR A 268 -7.17 -34.08 21.41
CA THR A 268 -5.82 -34.05 20.81
C THR A 268 -5.45 -35.41 20.21
N LYS A 269 -5.61 -36.51 20.96
CA LYS A 269 -5.38 -37.87 20.46
C LYS A 269 -6.29 -38.24 19.28
N ARG A 270 -7.57 -37.82 19.30
CA ARG A 270 -8.50 -38.07 18.18
C ARG A 270 -8.08 -37.32 16.91
N MET A 271 -7.67 -36.05 17.02
CA MET A 271 -7.26 -35.24 15.87
C MET A 271 -5.90 -35.68 15.31
N THR A 272 -4.92 -36.00 16.16
CA THR A 272 -3.65 -36.58 15.72
C THR A 272 -3.86 -37.92 15.01
N ARG A 273 -4.74 -38.79 15.52
CA ARG A 273 -5.13 -40.03 14.82
C ARG A 273 -5.76 -39.76 13.46
N LYS A 274 -6.64 -38.75 13.33
CA LYS A 274 -7.22 -38.35 12.03
C LYS A 274 -6.19 -37.76 11.07
N ALA A 275 -5.26 -36.94 11.56
CA ALA A 275 -4.14 -36.42 10.78
C ALA A 275 -3.28 -37.58 10.24
N ASN A 276 -2.95 -38.52 11.12
CA ASN A 276 -2.13 -39.69 10.79
C ASN A 276 -2.86 -40.72 9.95
N SER A 277 -4.19 -40.85 10.05
CA SER A 277 -4.95 -41.80 9.22
C SER A 277 -5.02 -41.33 7.77
N LYS A 278 -5.17 -40.01 7.53
CA LYS A 278 -5.10 -39.46 6.16
C LYS A 278 -3.71 -39.63 5.54
N SER A 279 -2.63 -39.39 6.29
CA SER A 279 -1.27 -39.63 5.78
C SER A 279 -1.01 -41.12 5.50
N ARG A 280 -1.51 -42.02 6.35
CA ARG A 280 -1.45 -43.47 6.10
C ARG A 280 -2.26 -43.87 4.86
N LEU A 281 -3.49 -43.39 4.70
CA LEU A 281 -4.33 -43.74 3.54
C LEU A 281 -3.68 -43.26 2.24
N THR A 282 -3.17 -42.03 2.22
CA THR A 282 -2.46 -41.50 1.05
C THR A 282 -1.20 -42.30 0.76
N SER A 283 -0.39 -42.64 1.76
CA SER A 283 0.81 -43.50 1.55
C SER A 283 0.46 -44.89 0.99
N ARG A 284 -0.63 -45.51 1.47
CA ARG A 284 -1.11 -46.80 0.95
C ARG A 284 -1.61 -46.68 -0.47
N LEU A 285 -2.41 -45.65 -0.78
CA LEU A 285 -2.93 -45.41 -2.12
C LEU A 285 -1.78 -45.17 -3.11
N THR A 286 -0.78 -44.36 -2.75
CA THR A 286 0.41 -44.14 -3.59
C THR A 286 1.20 -45.44 -3.78
N GLY A 287 1.32 -46.27 -2.75
CA GLY A 287 1.94 -47.60 -2.86
C GLY A 287 1.19 -48.54 -3.81
N VAL A 288 -0.15 -48.59 -3.72
CA VAL A 288 -0.98 -49.39 -4.63
C VAL A 288 -0.85 -48.89 -6.06
N ILE A 289 -0.92 -47.58 -6.28
CA ILE A 289 -0.74 -46.99 -7.62
C ILE A 289 0.65 -47.32 -8.18
N ALA A 290 1.71 -47.29 -7.36
CA ALA A 290 3.05 -47.67 -7.80
C ALA A 290 3.11 -49.15 -8.22
N ILE A 291 2.56 -50.07 -7.41
CA ILE A 291 2.54 -51.51 -7.72
C ILE A 291 1.74 -51.78 -8.99
N VAL A 292 0.52 -51.24 -9.10
CA VAL A 292 -0.35 -51.43 -10.27
C VAL A 292 0.28 -50.80 -11.52
N GLY A 293 0.91 -49.63 -11.40
CA GLY A 293 1.60 -48.98 -12.52
C GLY A 293 2.79 -49.80 -13.03
N VAL A 294 3.60 -50.38 -12.13
CA VAL A 294 4.74 -51.23 -12.51
C VAL A 294 4.26 -52.56 -13.10
N LEU A 295 3.36 -53.26 -12.43
CA LEU A 295 2.84 -54.55 -12.93
C LEU A 295 2.07 -54.37 -14.24
N GLY A 296 1.21 -53.35 -14.32
CA GLY A 296 0.49 -52.99 -15.54
C GLY A 296 1.41 -52.56 -16.68
N GLY A 297 2.47 -51.82 -16.38
CA GLY A 297 3.49 -51.45 -17.36
C GLY A 297 4.21 -52.68 -17.93
N ILE A 298 4.64 -53.61 -17.05
CA ILE A 298 5.32 -54.85 -17.47
C ILE A 298 4.38 -55.74 -18.31
N THR A 299 3.12 -55.91 -17.91
CA THR A 299 2.17 -56.74 -18.66
C THR A 299 1.85 -56.16 -20.03
N PHE A 300 1.72 -54.84 -20.15
CA PHE A 300 1.52 -54.18 -21.45
C PHE A 300 2.74 -54.22 -22.37
N LEU A 301 3.94 -54.25 -21.79
CA LEU A 301 5.20 -54.38 -22.53
C LEU A 301 5.48 -55.81 -23.01
N SER A 302 4.82 -56.83 -22.45
CA SER A 302 5.03 -58.23 -22.82
C SER A 302 4.34 -58.56 -24.16
N PRO A 303 5.08 -58.80 -25.27
CA PRO A 303 4.51 -58.98 -26.60
C PRO A 303 3.53 -60.15 -26.71
N SER A 304 3.72 -61.15 -25.85
CA SER A 304 2.94 -62.39 -25.79
C SER A 304 1.58 -62.26 -25.10
N ILE A 305 1.35 -61.20 -24.31
CA ILE A 305 0.10 -61.01 -23.55
C ILE A 305 -0.83 -60.00 -24.24
N THR A 306 -0.27 -58.92 -24.79
CA THR A 306 -1.05 -57.82 -25.40
C THR A 306 -1.54 -58.11 -26.82
N GLY A 307 -0.95 -59.08 -27.52
CA GLY A 307 -1.29 -59.38 -28.93
C GLY A 307 -2.63 -60.06 -29.16
N ASN A 308 -3.16 -60.84 -28.21
CA ASN A 308 -4.36 -61.67 -28.41
C ASN A 308 -5.55 -61.33 -27.49
N ALA A 309 -5.34 -60.70 -26.33
CA ALA A 309 -6.39 -60.58 -25.31
C ALA A 309 -7.21 -59.28 -25.38
N ILE A 310 -6.70 -58.22 -26.02
CA ILE A 310 -7.38 -56.92 -26.10
C ILE A 310 -7.61 -56.61 -27.58
N ALA A 311 -8.67 -57.20 -28.13
CA ALA A 311 -9.04 -57.07 -29.53
C ALA A 311 -9.24 -55.58 -29.91
N GLY A 312 -8.39 -55.07 -30.80
CA GLY A 312 -8.63 -53.81 -31.52
C GLY A 312 -7.62 -52.66 -31.32
N ILE A 313 -6.59 -52.81 -30.48
CA ILE A 313 -5.55 -51.77 -30.33
C ILE A 313 -4.32 -52.13 -31.18
N ALA A 314 -3.90 -51.23 -32.08
CA ALA A 314 -2.72 -51.44 -32.91
C ALA A 314 -1.45 -51.67 -32.06
N PRO A 315 -0.54 -52.58 -32.43
CA PRO A 315 0.65 -52.96 -31.62
C PRO A 315 1.56 -51.80 -31.20
N LYS A 316 1.57 -50.71 -31.98
CA LYS A 316 2.34 -49.50 -31.65
C LYS A 316 1.72 -48.71 -30.49
N GLY A 317 0.40 -48.77 -30.30
CA GLY A 317 -0.30 -48.04 -29.23
C GLY A 317 -0.15 -48.69 -27.85
N SER A 318 -0.11 -50.02 -27.78
CA SER A 318 0.04 -50.75 -26.51
C SER A 318 1.41 -50.53 -25.85
N SER A 319 2.47 -50.46 -26.65
CA SER A 319 3.84 -50.19 -26.17
C SER A 319 3.96 -48.81 -25.52
N PHE A 320 3.33 -47.79 -26.10
CA PHE A 320 3.35 -46.43 -25.56
C PHE A 320 2.59 -46.33 -24.23
N LEU A 321 1.43 -46.98 -24.12
CA LEU A 321 0.67 -47.08 -22.86
C LEU A 321 1.46 -47.79 -21.77
N GLY A 322 2.14 -48.90 -22.10
CA GLY A 322 2.97 -49.65 -21.16
C GLY A 322 4.12 -48.82 -20.58
N ILE A 323 4.86 -48.10 -21.45
CA ILE A 323 5.94 -47.18 -21.01
C ILE A 323 5.37 -46.08 -20.12
N GLY A 324 4.22 -45.50 -20.49
CA GLY A 324 3.57 -44.45 -19.69
C GLY A 324 3.19 -44.91 -18.28
N LEU A 325 2.54 -46.08 -18.16
CA LEU A 325 2.16 -46.67 -16.87
C LEU A 325 3.39 -47.00 -16.02
N LEU A 326 4.44 -47.54 -16.63
CA LEU A 326 5.68 -47.87 -15.95
C LEU A 326 6.38 -46.62 -15.41
N ALA A 327 6.45 -45.55 -16.21
CA ALA A 327 7.01 -44.27 -15.79
C ALA A 327 6.24 -43.65 -14.61
N ILE A 328 4.88 -43.66 -14.67
CA ILE A 328 4.04 -43.19 -13.56
C ILE A 328 4.27 -44.03 -12.30
N GLY A 329 4.35 -45.36 -12.45
CA GLY A 329 4.60 -46.29 -11.35
C GLY A 329 5.95 -46.05 -10.65
N ILE A 330 7.03 -45.87 -11.43
CA ILE A 330 8.37 -45.56 -10.90
C ILE A 330 8.38 -44.20 -10.20
N CYS A 331 7.83 -43.15 -10.82
CA CYS A 331 7.75 -41.82 -10.21
C CYS A 331 7.00 -41.87 -8.87
N ALA A 332 5.83 -42.52 -8.83
CA ALA A 332 5.06 -42.71 -7.60
C ALA A 332 5.85 -43.50 -6.55
N GLY A 333 6.59 -44.53 -6.96
CA GLY A 333 7.47 -45.31 -6.10
C GLY A 333 8.59 -44.49 -5.46
N VAL A 334 9.32 -43.70 -6.27
CA VAL A 334 10.40 -42.83 -5.79
C VAL A 334 9.88 -41.79 -4.80
N PHE A 335 8.74 -41.14 -5.09
CA PHE A 335 8.09 -40.22 -4.15
C PHE A 335 7.66 -40.90 -2.85
N SER A 336 7.21 -42.17 -2.91
CA SER A 336 6.83 -42.95 -1.72
C SER A 336 8.04 -43.26 -0.83
N ILE A 337 9.19 -43.62 -1.42
CA ILE A 337 10.44 -43.90 -0.69
C ILE A 337 10.98 -42.64 -0.03
N LYS A 338 11.07 -41.52 -0.78
CA LYS A 338 11.60 -40.24 -0.28
C LYS A 338 10.76 -39.63 0.86
N ARG A 339 9.50 -40.02 0.98
CA ARG A 339 8.61 -39.56 2.06
C ARG A 339 8.79 -40.35 3.37
N LYS A 340 9.43 -41.53 3.32
CA LYS A 340 9.72 -42.37 4.49
C LYS A 340 11.11 -42.11 5.10
N SER A 341 12.08 -41.66 4.29
CA SER A 341 13.42 -41.24 4.74
C SER A 341 13.38 -39.87 5.41
#